data_AF-A0A7R9ZAR9-F1
#
_entry.id   AF-A0A7R9ZAR9-F1
#
_cell.length_a   1.000
_cell.length_b   1.000
_cell.length_c   1.000
_cell.angle_alpha   90.00
_cell.angle_beta   90.00
_cell.angle_gamma   90.00
#
_symmetry.space_group_name_H-M   'P 1'
#
loop_
_entity.id
_entity.type
_entity.pdbx_description
1 polymer ?
#
loop_
_entity_poly.entity_id
_entity_poly.type
_entity_poly.pdbx_seq_one_letter_code
_entity_poly.pdbx_strand_id
1 'polypeptide(L)'
;AYVLDVDAASSSSGEKAEPPSFTVIVPRYGIEGRVKLPKHVGSDVDDDAAGTLTRDPERHRIEYRWKDAKTGEDKSASVTVFDKVKVRIWVRTVQENQRELVLDLVSPVFGKGGDDNGRGGGGGEGE
;
A
#
# COMPACT_ATOMS: atom_id res chain seq x y z
N ALA A 1 -12.72 -0.75 -6.69
CA ALA A 1 -12.85 -1.71 -5.59
C ALA A 1 -13.45 -0.97 -4.40
N TYR A 2 -14.01 -1.69 -3.44
CA TYR A 2 -14.51 -1.11 -2.18
C TYR A 2 -13.72 -1.69 -1.02
N VAL A 3 -13.37 -0.85 -0.06
CA VAL A 3 -12.64 -1.27 1.14
C VAL A 3 -13.59 -2.02 2.06
N LEU A 4 -13.19 -3.23 2.47
CA LEU A 4 -13.93 -4.07 3.39
C LEU A 4 -13.41 -3.96 4.82
N ASP A 5 -12.09 -3.89 4.96
CA ASP A 5 -11.42 -3.89 6.26
C ASP A 5 -10.09 -3.14 6.14
N VAL A 6 -9.67 -2.52 7.23
CA VAL A 6 -8.47 -1.70 7.30
C VAL A 6 -7.61 -2.21 8.45
N ASP A 7 -6.36 -2.58 8.17
CA ASP A 7 -5.43 -3.04 9.19
C ASP A 7 -4.93 -1.86 10.03
N ALA A 8 -5.74 -1.51 11.02
CA ALA A 8 -5.50 -0.41 11.94
C ALA A 8 -4.72 -0.86 13.20
N ALA A 9 -4.28 -2.12 13.28
CA ALA A 9 -3.50 -2.59 14.42
C ALA A 9 -2.12 -1.90 14.46
N SER A 10 -1.73 -1.39 15.62
CA SER A 10 -0.40 -0.84 15.81
C SER A 10 0.62 -1.98 15.86
N SER A 11 1.70 -1.86 15.10
CA SER A 11 2.86 -2.76 15.20
C SER A 11 3.64 -2.42 16.48
N SER A 12 3.06 -2.73 17.64
CA SER A 12 3.67 -2.49 18.95
C SER A 12 4.52 -3.66 19.46
N SER A 13 4.67 -4.73 18.67
CA SER A 13 5.66 -5.78 18.92
C SER A 13 6.87 -5.53 18.02
N GLY A 14 8.09 -5.59 18.56
CA GLY A 14 9.37 -5.37 17.86
C GLY A 14 9.71 -6.40 16.77
N GLU A 15 8.70 -6.92 16.08
CA GLU A 15 8.80 -7.68 14.86
C GLU A 15 8.65 -6.71 13.68
N LYS A 16 9.47 -6.93 12.64
CA LYS A 16 9.54 -6.13 11.41
C LYS A 16 8.14 -5.66 10.97
N ALA A 17 7.82 -4.38 11.22
CA ALA A 17 6.48 -3.85 11.03
C ALA A 17 6.02 -4.12 9.59
N GLU A 18 4.99 -4.95 9.43
CA GLU A 18 4.40 -5.15 8.11
C GLU A 18 3.88 -3.80 7.59
N PRO A 19 4.03 -3.53 6.29
CA PRO A 19 3.48 -2.31 5.72
C PRO A 19 1.96 -2.30 5.92
N PRO A 20 1.37 -1.15 6.29
CA PRO A 20 -0.06 -1.03 6.50
C PRO A 20 -0.83 -1.55 5.28
N SER A 21 -1.94 -2.23 5.52
CA SER A 21 -2.70 -2.88 4.46
C SER A 21 -4.20 -2.76 4.69
N PHE A 22 -4.98 -2.99 3.64
CA PHE A 22 -6.43 -3.04 3.74
C PHE A 22 -6.98 -4.07 2.75
N THR A 23 -8.13 -4.64 3.10
CA THR A 23 -8.81 -5.63 2.28
C THR A 23 -9.83 -4.93 1.40
N VAL A 24 -9.90 -5.30 0.13
CA VAL A 24 -10.90 -4.77 -0.80
C VAL A 24 -11.68 -5.88 -1.46
N ILE A 25 -12.91 -5.58 -1.83
CA ILE A 25 -13.70 -6.34 -2.79
C ILE A 25 -13.66 -5.66 -4.15
N VAL A 26 -13.55 -6.45 -5.22
CA VAL A 26 -13.74 -6.01 -6.60
C VAL A 26 -14.98 -6.69 -7.17
N PRO A 27 -16.18 -6.10 -7.00
CA PRO A 27 -17.44 -6.76 -7.34
C PRO A 27 -17.53 -7.20 -8.80
N ARG A 28 -16.92 -6.45 -9.72
CA ARG A 28 -16.87 -6.78 -11.15
C ARG A 28 -16.32 -8.18 -11.43
N TYR A 29 -15.42 -8.67 -10.58
CA TYR A 29 -14.78 -9.97 -10.76
C TYR A 29 -15.09 -10.96 -9.62
N GLY A 30 -15.89 -10.55 -8.61
CA GLY A 30 -16.18 -11.37 -7.44
C GLY A 30 -14.94 -11.77 -6.62
N ILE A 31 -13.88 -10.94 -6.65
CA ILE A 31 -12.63 -11.21 -5.93
C ILE A 31 -12.50 -10.33 -4.69
N GLU A 32 -11.86 -10.90 -3.67
CA GLU A 32 -11.35 -10.18 -2.52
C GLU A 32 -9.83 -10.26 -2.52
N GLY A 33 -9.17 -9.22 -2.02
CA GLY A 33 -7.72 -9.20 -1.96
C GLY A 33 -7.18 -8.14 -1.02
N ARG A 34 -5.97 -8.39 -0.52
CA ARG A 34 -5.24 -7.46 0.34
C ARG A 34 -4.41 -6.50 -0.51
N VAL A 35 -4.57 -5.21 -0.26
CA VAL A 35 -3.76 -4.14 -0.82
C VAL A 35 -2.74 -3.73 0.24
N LYS A 36 -1.45 -3.86 -0.07
CA LYS A 36 -0.36 -3.38 0.78
C LYS A 36 0.01 -1.96 0.38
N LEU A 37 0.10 -1.06 1.35
CA LEU A 37 0.65 0.27 1.11
C LEU A 37 2.17 0.19 0.86
N PRO A 38 2.76 1.18 0.17
CA PRO A 38 4.20 1.23 -0.05
C PRO A 38 5.00 1.16 1.25
N LYS A 39 6.20 0.56 1.22
CA LYS A 39 7.03 0.33 2.41
C LYS A 39 7.46 1.61 3.15
N HIS A 40 7.55 2.73 2.45
CA HIS A 40 7.86 4.03 3.06
C HIS A 40 6.71 4.58 3.91
N VAL A 41 5.49 4.03 3.76
CA VAL A 41 4.35 4.39 4.58
C VAL A 41 4.42 3.61 5.88
N GLY A 42 4.79 4.29 6.97
CA GLY A 42 4.90 3.67 8.30
C GLY A 42 6.26 3.04 8.61
N SER A 43 7.31 3.36 7.84
CA SER A 43 8.68 3.06 8.25
C SER A 43 9.16 4.15 9.20
N ASP A 44 9.52 3.78 10.43
CA ASP A 44 10.23 4.64 11.41
C ASP A 44 11.69 4.89 10.98
N VAL A 45 11.91 5.21 9.70
CA VAL A 45 13.23 5.54 9.19
C VAL A 45 13.41 7.04 9.38
N ASP A 46 14.40 7.39 10.20
CA ASP A 46 14.92 8.74 10.50
C ASP A 46 15.35 9.50 9.23
N ASP A 47 14.40 9.92 8.42
CA ASP A 47 14.62 10.96 7.42
C ASP A 47 13.67 12.11 7.73
N ASP A 48 14.17 13.35 7.73
CA ASP A 48 13.45 14.62 7.92
C ASP A 48 12.28 14.86 6.92
N ALA A 49 11.95 13.86 6.09
CA ALA A 49 10.85 13.79 5.14
C ALA A 49 9.85 12.65 5.42
N ALA A 50 9.98 11.92 6.54
CA ALA A 50 9.12 10.81 6.92
C ALA A 50 7.70 11.34 7.23
N GLY A 51 6.71 10.87 6.47
CA GLY A 51 5.32 11.21 6.72
C GLY A 51 4.78 10.52 7.97
N THR A 52 3.76 11.11 8.59
CA THR A 52 3.07 10.54 9.75
C THR A 52 1.97 9.59 9.30
N LEU A 53 2.09 8.32 9.67
CA LEU A 53 1.02 7.33 9.55
C LEU A 53 0.15 7.35 10.81
N THR A 54 -1.15 7.55 10.65
CA THR A 54 -2.14 7.45 11.72
C THR A 54 -3.08 6.27 11.43
N ARG A 55 -3.15 5.34 12.36
CA ARG A 55 -4.13 4.24 12.36
C ARG A 55 -5.21 4.58 13.39
N ASP A 56 -6.46 4.55 12.96
CA ASP A 56 -7.63 4.92 13.76
C ASP A 56 -8.60 3.74 13.77
N PRO A 57 -8.46 2.80 14.74
CA PRO A 57 -9.29 1.60 14.82
C PRO A 57 -10.76 1.91 15.06
N GLU A 58 -11.08 2.94 15.83
CA GLU A 58 -12.46 3.35 16.14
C GLU A 58 -13.22 3.78 14.88
N ARG A 59 -12.51 4.43 13.95
CA ARG A 59 -13.08 4.86 12.66
C ARG A 59 -12.74 3.92 11.51
N HIS A 60 -12.11 2.78 11.77
CA HIS A 60 -11.60 1.85 10.77
C HIS A 60 -10.88 2.57 9.61
N ARG A 61 -9.89 3.40 9.95
CA ARG A 61 -9.26 4.34 9.01
C ARG A 61 -7.74 4.32 9.14
N ILE A 62 -7.08 4.40 8.00
CA ILE A 62 -5.65 4.73 7.90
C ILE A 62 -5.52 6.09 7.22
N GLU A 63 -4.71 6.96 7.80
CA GLU A 63 -4.35 8.25 7.22
C GLU A 63 -2.82 8.37 7.18
N TYR A 64 -2.30 8.89 6.08
CA TYR A 64 -0.89 9.20 5.93
C TYR A 64 -0.75 10.66 5.52
N ARG A 65 0.02 11.42 6.30
CA ARG A 65 0.34 12.82 6.03
C ARG A 65 1.82 12.96 5.72
N TRP A 66 2.18 13.64 4.65
CA TRP A 66 3.57 13.84 4.25
C TRP A 66 3.77 15.22 3.64
N LYS A 67 5.02 15.68 3.65
CA LYS A 67 5.41 16.89 2.93
C LYS A 67 5.83 16.51 1.51
N ASP A 68 5.17 17.07 0.51
CA ASP A 68 5.55 16.86 -0.88
C ASP A 68 6.92 17.50 -1.14
N ALA A 69 7.94 16.72 -1.49
CA ALA A 69 9.29 17.29 -1.60
C ALA A 69 9.51 18.18 -2.83
N LYS A 70 8.60 18.18 -3.81
CA LYS A 70 8.71 19.06 -4.99
C LYS A 70 8.10 20.42 -4.71
N THR A 71 6.97 20.45 -4.01
CA THR A 71 6.17 21.65 -3.77
C THR A 71 6.34 22.22 -2.36
N GLY A 72 6.81 21.40 -1.42
CA GLY A 72 6.88 21.72 0.00
C GLY A 72 5.52 21.73 0.70
N GLU A 73 4.43 21.39 0.01
CA GLU A 73 3.08 21.39 0.56
C GLU A 73 2.78 20.16 1.40
N ASP A 74 1.97 20.35 2.46
CA ASP A 74 1.42 19.24 3.21
C ASP A 74 0.37 18.51 2.37
N LYS A 75 0.54 17.19 2.24
CA LYS A 75 -0.39 16.29 1.57
C LYS A 75 -0.87 15.24 2.55
N SER A 76 -2.09 14.76 2.31
CA SER A 76 -2.68 13.68 3.08
C SER A 76 -3.44 12.73 2.17
N ALA A 77 -3.39 11.45 2.51
CA ALA A 77 -4.22 10.40 1.91
C ALA A 77 -4.82 9.58 3.03
N SER A 78 -6.07 9.19 2.87
CA SER A 78 -6.76 8.34 3.85
C SER A 78 -7.61 7.32 3.15
N VAL A 79 -7.80 6.19 3.83
CA VAL A 79 -8.69 5.11 3.43
C VAL A 79 -9.47 4.68 4.66
N THR A 80 -10.80 4.58 4.52
CA THR A 80 -11.70 3.98 5.51
C THR A 80 -12.56 2.89 4.87
N VAL A 81 -13.21 2.09 5.70
CA VAL A 81 -14.14 1.04 5.25
C VAL A 81 -15.24 1.66 4.39
N PHE A 82 -15.66 0.92 3.36
CA PHE A 82 -16.61 1.35 2.31
C PHE A 82 -16.11 2.40 1.32
N ASP A 83 -14.89 2.92 1.47
CA ASP A 83 -14.32 3.81 0.46
C ASP A 83 -14.19 3.11 -0.89
N LYS A 84 -14.45 3.89 -1.95
CA LYS A 84 -14.20 3.46 -3.33
C LYS A 84 -12.76 3.79 -3.71
N VAL A 85 -11.98 2.76 -3.98
CA VAL A 85 -10.57 2.88 -4.38
C VAL A 85 -10.32 2.36 -5.79
N LYS A 86 -9.30 2.91 -6.45
CA LYS A 86 -8.82 2.40 -7.74
C LYS A 86 -7.66 1.46 -7.49
N VAL A 87 -7.77 0.23 -7.99
CA VAL A 87 -6.73 -0.79 -7.87
C VAL A 87 -6.33 -1.30 -9.26
N ARG A 88 -5.07 -1.73 -9.39
CA ARG A 88 -4.57 -2.48 -10.54
C ARG A 88 -4.50 -3.95 -10.15
N ILE A 89 -5.16 -4.80 -10.93
CA ILE A 89 -5.15 -6.25 -10.75
C ILE A 89 -4.18 -6.84 -11.77
N TRP A 90 -3.26 -7.67 -11.33
CA TRP A 90 -2.32 -8.37 -12.20
C TRP A 90 -1.86 -9.67 -11.55
N VAL A 91 -1.19 -10.53 -12.31
CA VAL A 91 -0.70 -11.83 -11.81
C VAL A 91 0.82 -11.80 -11.85
N ARG A 92 1.45 -12.19 -10.74
CA ARG A 92 2.90 -12.42 -10.67
C ARG A 92 3.21 -13.91 -10.61
N THR A 93 4.27 -14.31 -11.31
CA THR A 93 4.85 -15.65 -11.16
C THR A 93 5.80 -15.62 -9.98
N VAL A 94 5.52 -16.43 -8.95
CA VAL A 94 6.37 -16.56 -7.76
C VAL A 94 7.41 -17.67 -8.00
N GLN A 95 6.97 -18.78 -8.60
CA GLN A 95 7.78 -19.92 -9.04
C GLN A 95 7.15 -20.49 -10.32
N GLU A 96 7.84 -21.39 -11.02
CA GLU A 96 7.44 -21.91 -12.33
C GLU A 96 5.95 -22.35 -12.42
N ASN A 97 5.44 -22.96 -11.34
CA ASN A 97 4.04 -23.41 -11.23
C ASN A 97 3.20 -22.64 -10.19
N GLN A 98 3.72 -21.55 -9.62
CA GLN A 98 3.03 -20.76 -8.61
C GLN A 98 2.77 -19.34 -9.12
N ARG A 99 1.50 -19.00 -9.27
CA ARG A 99 1.02 -17.68 -9.69
C ARG A 99 0.21 -17.06 -8.58
N GLU A 100 0.40 -15.78 -8.34
CA GLU A 100 -0.30 -15.03 -7.30
C GLU A 100 -1.03 -13.83 -7.93
N LEU A 101 -2.29 -13.65 -7.54
CA LEU A 101 -3.07 -12.48 -7.89
C LEU A 101 -2.65 -11.31 -7.00
N VAL A 102 -2.24 -10.20 -7.61
CA VAL A 102 -1.76 -9.01 -6.91
C VAL A 102 -2.72 -7.85 -7.14
N LEU A 103 -3.01 -7.12 -6.07
CA LEU A 103 -3.83 -5.90 -6.08
C LEU A 103 -2.97 -4.72 -5.61
N ASP A 104 -2.61 -3.83 -6.53
CA ASP A 104 -1.91 -2.60 -6.22
C ASP A 104 -2.88 -1.42 -6.11
N LEU A 105 -2.64 -0.54 -5.14
CA LEU A 105 -3.36 0.71 -5.03
C LEU A 105 -2.94 1.68 -6.13
N VAL A 106 -3.91 2.25 -6.84
CA VAL A 106 -3.70 3.33 -7.83
C VAL A 106 -4.22 4.66 -7.28
N SER A 107 -5.31 4.65 -6.51
CA SER A 107 -5.86 5.84 -5.88
C SER A 107 -6.69 5.46 -4.64
N PRO A 108 -6.55 6.19 -3.51
CA PRO A 108 -5.71 7.37 -3.31
C PRO A 108 -4.20 7.05 -3.31
N VAL A 109 -3.36 8.06 -3.58
CA VAL A 109 -1.90 7.89 -3.65
C VAL A 109 -1.30 8.22 -2.29
N PHE A 110 -0.47 7.31 -1.76
CA PHE A 110 0.21 7.49 -0.48
C PHE A 110 1.70 7.80 -0.69
N GLY A 111 2.13 9.02 -0.35
CA GLY A 111 3.52 9.46 -0.51
C GLY A 111 3.87 9.86 -1.95
N LYS A 112 5.18 9.99 -2.26
CA LYS A 112 5.65 10.38 -3.59
C LYS A 112 5.19 9.38 -4.65
N GLY A 113 4.64 9.92 -5.74
CA GLY A 113 4.09 9.16 -6.87
C GLY A 113 4.96 7.96 -7.25
N GLY A 114 4.34 6.79 -7.25
CA GLY A 114 5.02 5.52 -7.36
C GLY A 114 5.79 5.35 -8.67
N ASP A 115 7.10 5.27 -8.55
CA ASP A 115 7.97 4.59 -9.52
C ASP A 115 8.78 3.46 -8.87
N ASP A 116 8.38 2.97 -7.69
CA ASP A 116 9.14 1.93 -6.98
C ASP A 116 8.29 0.76 -6.48
N ASN A 117 7.49 0.20 -7.39
CA ASN A 117 7.04 -1.19 -7.28
C ASN A 117 7.79 -2.03 -8.33
N GLY A 118 9.09 -2.20 -8.11
CA GLY A 118 9.84 -3.40 -8.48
C GLY A 118 9.63 -3.92 -9.89
N ARG A 119 9.81 -3.07 -10.90
CA ARG A 119 10.05 -3.50 -12.29
C ARG A 119 11.46 -4.08 -12.40
N GLY A 120 11.73 -5.17 -11.66
CA GLY A 120 12.89 -6.02 -11.86
C GLY A 120 12.64 -6.92 -13.05
N GLY A 121 12.77 -6.37 -14.26
CA GLY A 121 12.76 -7.11 -15.51
C GLY A 121 14.06 -6.86 -16.26
N GLY A 122 14.81 -7.94 -16.51
CA GLY A 122 16.08 -7.98 -17.25
C GLY A 122 17.12 -8.75 -16.42
N GLY A 123 17.43 -10.02 -16.69
CA GLY A 123 17.72 -10.60 -18.00
C GLY A 123 19.19 -10.38 -18.30
N GLY A 124 20.02 -11.40 -18.09
CA GLY A 124 21.46 -11.40 -18.34
C GLY A 124 22.01 -12.81 -18.24
N GLU A 125 22.26 -13.39 -19.40
CA GLU A 125 22.89 -14.69 -19.68
C GLU A 125 24.33 -14.75 -19.13
N GLY A 126 24.86 -15.96 -18.95
CA GLY A 126 26.28 -16.18 -18.70
C GLY A 126 26.62 -17.61 -18.28
N GLU A 127 26.80 -18.46 -19.30
CA GLU A 127 27.52 -19.75 -19.40
C GLU A 127 27.27 -20.88 -18.37
#